data_AF-A0A3P6G4J2-F1
#
_entry.id   AF-A0A3P6G4J2-F1
#
_cell.length_a   1.000
_cell.length_b   1.000
_cell.length_c   1.000
_cell.angle_alpha   90.00
_cell.angle_beta   90.00
_cell.angle_gamma   90.00
#
_symmetry.space_group_name_H-M   'P 1'
#
loop_
_entity.id
_entity.type
_entity.pdbx_description
1 polymer ?
#
loop_
_entity_poly.entity_id
_entity_poly.type
_entity_poly.pdbx_seq_one_letter_code
_entity_poly.pdbx_strand_id
1 'polypeptide(L)'
;MEQFPILSLPPEVQGLVVKLVAHNSFEDLFRLRATCKAMRSLADDEDFYASFDLFKYPWRLNGFRLCYLLRRCYAQGNPSTLYIKGVEYFYRRNMYVEGLDLMKRAADAGFERASYTYAMTRKLWDDDGDHFRGFSRDYVAKIRLLVRSSAGLWNWDHNDYFHIRRHVFISTVAPIFYSCPCSPLLEGHWALWDIDNRKAEDMCNRCFWIKEVSLFLHDFKASTGHPNFETWR
;
A
#
# COMPACT_ATOMS: atom_id res chain seq x y z
N MET A 1 -32.82 18.85 26.24
CA MET A 1 -32.05 18.80 24.98
C MET A 1 -32.99 18.27 23.92
N GLU A 2 -33.41 19.10 22.97
CA GLU A 2 -34.18 18.61 21.82
C GLU A 2 -33.28 17.68 21.00
N GLN A 3 -33.72 16.43 20.82
CA GLN A 3 -33.02 15.49 19.94
C GLN A 3 -33.58 15.69 18.53
N PHE A 4 -32.71 16.08 17.59
CA PHE A 4 -33.06 16.16 16.17
C PHE A 4 -32.77 14.80 15.52
N PRO A 5 -33.80 14.03 15.11
CA PRO A 5 -33.57 12.72 14.51
C PRO A 5 -32.85 12.87 13.17
N ILE A 6 -31.81 12.09 12.91
CA ILE A 6 -31.09 12.12 11.62
C ILE A 6 -32.04 11.90 10.43
N LEU A 7 -33.09 11.12 10.62
CA LEU A 7 -34.11 10.82 9.60
C LEU A 7 -34.99 12.03 9.24
N SER A 8 -34.97 13.08 10.06
CA SER A 8 -35.67 14.34 9.78
C SER A 8 -34.85 15.32 8.92
N LEU A 9 -33.58 15.01 8.65
CA LEU A 9 -32.73 15.79 7.75
C LEU A 9 -33.01 15.44 6.28
N PRO A 10 -32.69 16.34 5.33
CA PRO A 10 -32.72 16.02 3.90
C PRO A 10 -31.83 14.80 3.56
N PRO A 11 -32.23 13.94 2.61
CA PRO A 11 -31.46 12.74 2.23
C PRO A 11 -29.98 13.01 1.89
N GLU A 12 -29.69 14.15 1.27
CA GLU A 12 -28.34 14.56 0.89
C GLU A 12 -27.47 14.79 2.14
N VAL A 13 -28.03 15.42 3.16
CA VAL A 13 -27.35 15.67 4.43
C VAL A 13 -27.15 14.36 5.20
N GLN A 14 -28.14 13.46 5.18
CA GLN A 14 -27.99 12.12 5.76
C GLN A 14 -26.84 11.35 5.09
N GLY A 15 -26.75 11.40 3.76
CA GLY A 15 -25.65 10.80 2.99
C GLY A 15 -24.28 11.37 3.36
N LEU A 16 -24.16 12.68 3.55
CA LEU A 16 -22.92 13.31 4.00
C LEU A 16 -22.50 12.86 5.40
N VAL A 17 -23.44 12.75 6.34
CA VAL A 17 -23.17 12.24 7.68
C VAL A 17 -22.69 10.78 7.61
N VAL A 18 -23.35 9.94 6.81
CA VAL A 18 -22.95 8.54 6.62
C VAL A 18 -21.53 8.46 6.02
N LYS A 19 -21.22 9.26 4.99
CA LYS A 19 -19.88 9.35 4.38
C LYS A 19 -18.81 9.76 5.41
N LEU A 20 -19.12 10.73 6.27
CA LEU A 20 -18.25 11.17 7.37
C LEU A 20 -18.03 10.06 8.41
N VAL A 21 -19.08 9.37 8.84
CA VAL A 21 -18.97 8.22 9.75
C VAL A 21 -18.09 7.14 9.14
N ALA A 22 -18.34 6.81 7.87
CA ALA A 22 -17.63 5.78 7.14
C ALA A 22 -16.14 6.09 6.97
N HIS A 23 -15.79 7.36 6.72
CA HIS A 23 -14.40 7.80 6.60
C HIS A 23 -13.63 7.76 7.94
N ASN A 24 -14.32 7.94 9.07
CA ASN A 24 -13.70 8.04 10.39
C ASN A 24 -13.68 6.72 11.17
N SER A 25 -14.70 5.87 11.02
CA SER A 25 -14.85 4.66 11.83
C SER A 25 -15.66 3.58 11.10
N PHE A 26 -14.96 2.51 10.73
CA PHE A 26 -15.59 1.34 10.13
C PHE A 26 -16.58 0.67 11.09
N GLU A 27 -16.27 0.64 12.38
CA GLU A 27 -17.17 0.04 13.38
C GLU A 27 -18.49 0.81 13.45
N ASP A 28 -18.41 2.15 13.42
CA ASP A 28 -19.59 2.99 13.47
C ASP A 28 -20.41 2.93 12.18
N LEU A 29 -19.77 2.71 11.01
CA LEU A 29 -20.51 2.41 9.78
C LEU A 29 -21.37 1.15 9.91
N PHE A 30 -20.82 0.07 10.48
CA PHE A 30 -21.58 -1.16 10.69
C PHE A 30 -22.68 -0.99 11.73
N ARG A 31 -22.43 -0.22 12.80
CA ARG A 31 -23.46 0.14 13.78
C ARG A 31 -24.57 0.95 13.14
N LEU A 32 -24.22 1.95 12.32
CA LEU A 32 -25.17 2.79 11.59
C LEU A 32 -26.05 1.94 10.65
N ARG A 33 -25.44 1.00 9.92
CA ARG A 33 -26.14 0.06 9.04
C ARG A 33 -27.14 -0.85 9.78
N ALA A 34 -26.90 -1.13 11.05
CA ALA A 34 -27.77 -1.96 11.88
C ALA A 34 -28.99 -1.19 12.43
N THR A 35 -29.01 0.15 12.35
CA THR A 35 -30.06 0.97 12.97
C THR A 35 -31.42 0.87 12.24
N CYS A 36 -31.46 1.15 10.94
CA CYS A 36 -32.71 1.13 10.16
C CYS A 36 -32.46 0.91 8.66
N LYS A 37 -33.54 0.67 7.89
CA LYS A 37 -33.47 0.42 6.43
C LYS A 37 -32.89 1.60 5.65
N ALA A 38 -33.25 2.83 6.02
CA ALA A 38 -32.74 4.04 5.38
C ALA A 38 -31.22 4.19 5.57
N MET A 39 -30.75 4.09 6.81
CA MET A 39 -29.31 4.14 7.12
C MET A 39 -28.55 2.98 6.51
N ARG A 40 -29.16 1.79 6.40
CA ARG A 40 -28.57 0.67 5.68
C ARG A 40 -28.36 0.99 4.20
N SER A 41 -29.38 1.53 3.55
CA SER A 41 -29.30 1.92 2.14
C SER A 41 -28.24 3.00 1.91
N LEU A 42 -28.12 3.97 2.81
CA LEU A 42 -27.09 5.01 2.73
C LEU A 42 -25.69 4.48 3.02
N ALA A 43 -25.56 3.53 3.95
CA ALA A 43 -24.28 2.91 4.30
C ALA A 43 -23.78 1.91 3.24
N ASP A 44 -24.65 1.42 2.36
CA ASP A 44 -24.30 0.53 1.25
C ASP A 44 -23.95 1.29 -0.05
N ASP A 45 -23.76 2.62 0.03
CA ASP A 45 -23.29 3.49 -1.06
C ASP A 45 -21.99 2.98 -1.70
N GLU A 46 -22.01 2.81 -3.01
CA GLU A 46 -20.89 2.28 -3.80
C GLU A 46 -19.69 3.24 -3.82
N ASP A 47 -19.93 4.55 -3.77
CA ASP A 47 -18.89 5.59 -3.74
C ASP A 47 -17.97 5.43 -2.52
N PHE A 48 -18.55 5.03 -1.39
CA PHE A 48 -17.79 4.79 -0.18
C PHE A 48 -16.81 3.63 -0.39
N TYR A 49 -17.29 2.50 -0.90
CA TYR A 49 -16.45 1.33 -1.13
C TYR A 49 -15.36 1.59 -2.18
N ALA A 50 -15.63 2.42 -3.20
CA ALA A 50 -14.66 2.82 -4.21
C ALA A 50 -13.52 3.66 -3.62
N SER A 51 -13.82 4.54 -2.66
CA SER A 51 -12.88 5.55 -2.11
C SER A 51 -12.19 5.16 -0.80
N PHE A 52 -12.68 4.14 -0.08
CA PHE A 52 -12.19 3.79 1.25
C PHE A 52 -10.72 3.33 1.28
N ASP A 53 -9.88 3.99 2.09
CA ASP A 53 -8.49 3.58 2.29
C ASP A 53 -8.37 2.48 3.34
N LEU A 54 -8.18 1.25 2.86
CA LEU A 54 -8.01 0.07 3.71
C LEU A 54 -6.77 0.12 4.61
N PHE A 55 -5.80 1.00 4.37
CA PHE A 55 -4.66 1.17 5.29
C PHE A 55 -5.05 1.88 6.59
N LYS A 56 -6.23 2.52 6.64
CA LYS A 56 -6.82 3.08 7.86
C LYS A 56 -7.61 2.03 8.65
N TYR A 57 -7.87 0.86 8.08
CA TYR A 57 -8.60 -0.20 8.75
C TYR A 57 -7.76 -0.82 9.89
N PRO A 58 -8.34 -1.07 11.07
CA PRO A 58 -7.64 -1.78 12.14
C PRO A 58 -7.53 -3.28 11.84
N TRP A 59 -6.55 -3.69 11.01
CA TRP A 59 -6.34 -5.08 10.55
C TRP A 59 -6.17 -6.12 11.66
N ARG A 60 -5.88 -5.70 12.90
CA ARG A 60 -5.95 -6.55 14.09
C ARG A 60 -7.35 -7.09 14.41
N LEU A 61 -8.41 -6.45 13.90
CA LEU A 61 -9.80 -6.85 14.08
C LEU A 61 -10.19 -7.83 12.98
N ASN A 62 -9.74 -9.08 13.12
CA ASN A 62 -10.06 -10.16 12.19
C ASN A 62 -11.51 -10.63 12.35
N GLY A 63 -12.21 -10.87 11.23
CA GLY A 63 -13.53 -11.50 11.25
C GLY A 63 -14.33 -11.37 9.95
N PHE A 64 -15.53 -11.96 9.93
CA PHE A 64 -16.46 -11.97 8.78
C PHE A 64 -16.71 -10.58 8.16
N ARG A 65 -16.71 -9.52 8.98
CA ARG A 65 -16.92 -8.14 8.53
C ARG A 65 -15.81 -7.64 7.61
N LEU A 66 -14.56 -8.07 7.82
CA LEU A 66 -13.42 -7.73 6.98
C LEU A 66 -13.57 -8.36 5.59
N CYS A 67 -13.95 -9.64 5.50
CA CYS A 67 -14.19 -10.31 4.22
C CYS A 67 -15.29 -9.61 3.39
N TYR A 68 -16.38 -9.21 4.04
CA TYR A 68 -17.45 -8.47 3.38
C TYR A 68 -16.97 -7.12 2.84
N LEU A 69 -16.24 -6.34 3.66
CA LEU A 69 -15.68 -5.06 3.24
C LEU A 69 -14.76 -5.22 2.03
N LEU A 70 -13.81 -6.15 2.11
CA LEU A 70 -12.81 -6.37 1.07
C LEU A 70 -13.47 -6.78 -0.26
N ARG A 71 -14.49 -7.63 -0.22
CA ARG A 71 -15.31 -7.97 -1.39
C ARG A 71 -15.99 -6.76 -2.01
N ARG A 72 -16.66 -5.94 -1.20
CA ARG A 72 -17.38 -4.75 -1.68
C ARG A 72 -16.43 -3.72 -2.26
N CYS A 73 -15.35 -3.38 -1.56
CA CYS A 73 -14.32 -2.48 -2.07
C CYS A 73 -13.69 -2.99 -3.38
N TYR A 74 -13.36 -4.29 -3.45
CA TYR A 74 -12.76 -4.87 -4.64
C TYR A 74 -13.72 -4.87 -5.84
N ALA A 75 -15.00 -5.18 -5.62
CA ALA A 75 -16.03 -5.13 -6.67
C ALA A 75 -16.18 -3.71 -7.26
N GLN A 76 -15.97 -2.67 -6.44
CA GLN A 76 -15.99 -1.27 -6.88
C GLN A 76 -14.65 -0.77 -7.44
N GLY A 77 -13.65 -1.66 -7.63
CA GLY A 77 -12.35 -1.29 -8.17
C GLY A 77 -11.51 -0.41 -7.24
N ASN A 78 -11.74 -0.49 -5.92
CA ASN A 78 -11.03 0.32 -4.94
C ASN A 78 -9.50 0.17 -5.06
N PRO A 79 -8.74 1.26 -5.24
CA PRO A 79 -7.30 1.19 -5.46
C PRO A 79 -6.52 0.52 -4.32
N SER A 80 -6.95 0.67 -3.07
CA SER A 80 -6.31 0.02 -1.92
C SER A 80 -6.47 -1.49 -1.97
N THR A 81 -7.65 -2.01 -2.34
CA THR A 81 -7.85 -3.46 -2.51
C THR A 81 -7.06 -4.03 -3.68
N LEU A 82 -7.02 -3.31 -4.81
CA LEU A 82 -6.25 -3.70 -5.98
C LEU A 82 -4.76 -3.79 -5.62
N TYR A 83 -4.24 -2.79 -4.92
CA TYR A 83 -2.88 -2.78 -4.41
C TYR A 83 -2.59 -3.97 -3.48
N ILE A 84 -3.43 -4.16 -2.45
CA ILE A 84 -3.20 -5.20 -1.44
C ILE A 84 -3.20 -6.58 -2.11
N LYS A 85 -4.19 -6.86 -2.97
CA LYS A 85 -4.30 -8.11 -3.70
C LYS A 85 -3.15 -8.30 -4.69
N GLY A 86 -2.76 -7.24 -5.39
CA GLY A 86 -1.66 -7.26 -6.35
C GLY A 86 -0.31 -7.59 -5.71
N VAL A 87 -0.03 -6.97 -4.56
CA VAL A 87 1.18 -7.25 -3.77
C VAL A 87 1.22 -8.71 -3.32
N GLU A 88 0.15 -9.23 -2.72
CA GLU A 88 0.06 -10.64 -2.30
C GLU A 88 0.25 -11.59 -3.51
N TYR A 89 -0.42 -11.30 -4.62
CA TYR A 89 -0.36 -12.13 -5.83
C TYR A 89 1.07 -12.21 -6.38
N PHE A 90 1.74 -11.06 -6.50
CA PHE A 90 3.07 -10.98 -7.06
C PHE A 90 4.14 -11.56 -6.13
N TYR A 91 4.16 -11.09 -4.87
CA TYR A 91 5.27 -11.32 -3.95
C TYR A 91 5.11 -12.56 -3.08
N ARG A 92 3.91 -13.14 -2.97
CA ARG A 92 3.65 -14.30 -2.12
C ARG A 92 3.14 -15.53 -2.88
N ARG A 93 2.35 -15.32 -3.95
CA ARG A 93 1.65 -16.39 -4.67
C ARG A 93 2.21 -16.74 -6.05
N ASN A 94 3.27 -16.07 -6.49
CA ASN A 94 3.87 -16.29 -7.82
C ASN A 94 2.94 -15.99 -9.01
N MET A 95 1.89 -15.21 -8.79
CA MET A 95 0.97 -14.74 -9.84
C MET A 95 1.48 -13.40 -10.39
N TYR A 96 2.60 -13.46 -11.11
CA TYR A 96 3.36 -12.26 -11.47
C TYR A 96 2.61 -11.33 -12.41
N VAL A 97 1.94 -11.87 -13.44
CA VAL A 97 1.25 -11.06 -14.44
C VAL A 97 0.03 -10.39 -13.82
N GLU A 98 -0.80 -11.14 -13.11
CA GLU A 98 -2.01 -10.65 -12.46
C GLU A 98 -1.69 -9.69 -11.31
N GLY A 99 -0.69 -10.03 -10.49
CA GLY A 99 -0.26 -9.18 -9.39
C GLY A 99 0.25 -7.83 -9.89
N LEU A 100 1.04 -7.84 -10.97
CA LEU A 100 1.57 -6.62 -11.57
C LEU A 100 0.49 -5.77 -12.24
N ASP A 101 -0.48 -6.39 -12.93
CA ASP A 101 -1.64 -5.70 -13.50
C ASP A 101 -2.47 -4.99 -12.42
N LEU A 102 -2.77 -5.68 -11.31
CA LEU A 102 -3.52 -5.12 -10.20
C LEU A 102 -2.79 -3.92 -9.56
N MET A 103 -1.47 -4.03 -9.33
CA MET A 103 -0.68 -2.91 -8.84
C MET A 103 -0.66 -1.75 -9.83
N LYS A 104 -0.54 -2.02 -11.13
CA LYS A 104 -0.60 -0.98 -12.17
C LYS A 104 -1.93 -0.25 -12.16
N ARG A 105 -3.05 -0.96 -12.12
CA ARG A 105 -4.40 -0.36 -12.08
C ARG A 105 -4.61 0.52 -10.84
N ALA A 106 -4.09 0.10 -9.69
CA ALA A 106 -4.10 0.91 -8.49
C ALA A 106 -3.25 2.19 -8.64
N ALA A 107 -2.08 2.09 -9.28
CA ALA A 107 -1.22 3.22 -9.57
C ALA A 107 -1.85 4.20 -10.57
N ASP A 108 -2.46 3.70 -11.65
CA ASP A 108 -3.17 4.49 -12.65
C ASP A 108 -4.37 5.23 -12.03
N ALA A 109 -4.98 4.67 -10.98
CA ALA A 109 -6.03 5.31 -10.19
C ALA A 109 -5.51 6.33 -9.15
N GLY A 110 -4.20 6.63 -9.13
CA GLY A 110 -3.58 7.62 -8.26
C GLY A 110 -3.23 7.13 -6.85
N PHE A 111 -3.25 5.82 -6.59
CA PHE A 111 -2.88 5.29 -5.27
C PHE A 111 -1.36 5.29 -5.07
N GLU A 112 -0.85 6.27 -4.32
CA GLU A 112 0.59 6.55 -4.18
C GLU A 112 1.45 5.33 -3.80
N ARG A 113 0.95 4.48 -2.89
CA ARG A 113 1.66 3.24 -2.50
C ARG A 113 1.81 2.29 -3.68
N ALA A 114 0.79 2.17 -4.53
CA ALA A 114 0.87 1.35 -5.73
C ALA A 114 1.82 1.94 -6.75
N SER A 115 1.84 3.26 -6.95
CA SER A 115 2.76 3.91 -7.89
C SER A 115 4.23 3.63 -7.54
N TYR A 116 4.60 3.79 -6.27
CA TYR A 116 5.95 3.50 -5.80
C TYR A 116 6.28 2.00 -5.89
N THR A 117 5.40 1.12 -5.37
CA THR A 117 5.67 -0.31 -5.36
C THR A 117 5.73 -0.87 -6.78
N TYR A 118 4.82 -0.47 -7.68
CA TYR A 118 4.85 -0.85 -9.08
C TYR A 118 6.16 -0.41 -9.75
N ALA A 119 6.59 0.84 -9.57
CA ALA A 119 7.85 1.32 -10.12
C ALA A 119 9.05 0.50 -9.60
N MET A 120 9.05 0.16 -8.31
CA MET A 120 10.09 -0.66 -7.69
C MET A 120 10.08 -2.10 -8.20
N THR A 121 8.89 -2.71 -8.36
CA THR A 121 8.73 -4.02 -8.99
C THR A 121 9.25 -3.97 -10.43
N ARG A 122 8.88 -2.97 -11.22
CA ARG A 122 9.39 -2.88 -12.59
C ARG A 122 10.91 -2.71 -12.60
N LYS A 123 11.48 -1.88 -11.71
CA LYS A 123 12.93 -1.66 -11.61
C LYS A 123 13.74 -2.91 -11.24
N LEU A 124 13.18 -3.79 -10.43
CA LEU A 124 13.86 -5.01 -9.96
C LEU A 124 13.72 -6.20 -10.94
N TRP A 125 12.72 -6.15 -11.82
CA TRP A 125 12.33 -7.27 -12.68
C TRP A 125 12.38 -6.99 -14.18
N ASP A 126 12.42 -5.72 -14.59
CA ASP A 126 12.72 -5.30 -15.97
C ASP A 126 14.13 -4.68 -16.02
N ASP A 127 14.83 -4.84 -17.15
CA ASP A 127 16.24 -4.44 -17.22
C ASP A 127 16.47 -2.93 -17.45
N ASP A 128 15.63 -2.18 -18.18
CA ASP A 128 16.10 -0.89 -18.74
C ASP A 128 15.11 0.30 -18.73
N GLY A 129 14.00 0.24 -18.01
CA GLY A 129 13.06 1.36 -17.90
C GLY A 129 13.43 2.40 -16.82
N ASP A 130 13.26 3.69 -17.13
CA ASP A 130 13.19 4.74 -16.10
C ASP A 130 11.80 4.74 -15.44
N HIS A 131 11.55 3.72 -14.61
CA HIS A 131 10.25 3.52 -13.95
C HIS A 131 9.93 4.57 -12.88
N PHE A 132 10.91 5.37 -12.48
CA PHE A 132 10.77 6.46 -11.53
C PHE A 132 10.71 7.83 -12.21
N ARG A 133 10.56 7.87 -13.54
CA ARG A 133 10.39 9.13 -14.26
C ARG A 133 9.20 9.91 -13.67
N GLY A 134 9.46 11.12 -13.20
CA GLY A 134 8.45 12.00 -12.58
C GLY A 134 8.38 11.90 -11.04
N PHE A 135 9.11 10.98 -10.42
CA PHE A 135 9.25 10.93 -8.96
C PHE A 135 10.39 11.86 -8.52
N SER A 136 10.12 12.79 -7.61
CA SER A 136 11.18 13.50 -6.90
C SER A 136 11.74 12.65 -5.76
N ARG A 137 12.99 12.90 -5.35
CA ARG A 137 13.60 12.20 -4.22
C ARG A 137 12.80 12.36 -2.92
N ASP A 138 12.27 13.55 -2.68
CA ASP A 138 11.44 13.86 -1.51
C ASP A 138 10.13 13.07 -1.53
N TYR A 139 9.50 12.98 -2.70
CA TYR A 139 8.28 12.22 -2.90
C TYR A 139 8.50 10.73 -2.64
N VAL A 140 9.60 10.17 -3.15
CA VAL A 140 10.03 8.78 -2.91
C VAL A 140 10.26 8.54 -1.42
N ALA A 141 11.02 9.40 -0.75
CA ALA A 141 11.30 9.28 0.68
C ALA A 141 10.00 9.28 1.51
N LYS A 142 9.03 10.15 1.16
CA LYS A 142 7.71 10.21 1.80
C LYS A 142 6.90 8.94 1.57
N ILE A 143 6.77 8.46 0.33
CA ILE A 143 5.95 7.28 0.03
C ILE A 143 6.56 6.01 0.58
N ARG A 144 7.89 5.87 0.55
CA ARG A 144 8.58 4.75 1.18
C ARG A 144 8.16 4.59 2.64
N LEU A 145 8.03 5.69 3.40
CA LEU A 145 7.54 5.64 4.78
C LEU A 145 6.08 5.14 4.85
N LEU A 146 5.22 5.54 3.91
CA LEU A 146 3.83 5.08 3.82
C LEU A 146 3.71 3.59 3.46
N VAL A 147 4.60 3.08 2.61
CA VAL A 147 4.64 1.66 2.23
C VAL A 147 5.15 0.80 3.39
N ARG A 148 6.13 1.30 4.16
CA ARG A 148 6.62 0.66 5.39
C ARG A 148 5.62 0.70 6.53
N SER A 149 4.81 1.76 6.62
CA SER A 149 3.81 1.96 7.66
C SER A 149 2.50 1.23 7.31
N SER A 150 2.39 0.00 7.79
CA SER A 150 1.26 -0.90 7.52
C SER A 150 0.89 -1.72 8.75
N ALA A 151 0.66 -1.03 9.88
CA ALA A 151 0.44 -1.67 11.17
C ALA A 151 -0.66 -2.75 11.10
N GLY A 152 -0.26 -4.01 11.30
CA GLY A 152 -1.15 -5.17 11.37
C GLY A 152 -1.61 -5.75 10.02
N LEU A 153 -1.31 -5.13 8.88
CA LEU A 153 -1.68 -5.66 7.56
C LEU A 153 -0.65 -6.64 7.01
N TRP A 154 0.63 -6.24 6.97
CA TRP A 154 1.66 -7.01 6.25
C TRP A 154 2.57 -7.83 7.16
N ASN A 155 2.93 -9.02 6.70
CA ASN A 155 3.89 -9.97 7.27
C ASN A 155 5.11 -10.14 6.35
N TRP A 156 6.20 -10.64 6.93
CA TRP A 156 7.51 -10.84 6.29
C TRP A 156 7.60 -12.11 5.42
N ASP A 157 6.50 -12.53 4.83
CA ASP A 157 6.44 -13.77 4.04
C ASP A 157 6.40 -13.42 2.55
N HIS A 158 7.41 -13.88 1.82
CA HIS A 158 7.63 -13.63 0.40
C HIS A 158 7.93 -14.95 -0.33
N ASN A 159 7.81 -14.94 -1.65
CA ASN A 159 8.22 -16.06 -2.49
C ASN A 159 9.74 -16.13 -2.68
N ASP A 160 10.22 -17.30 -3.11
CA ASP A 160 11.62 -17.53 -3.41
C ASP A 160 12.16 -16.55 -4.45
N TYR A 161 11.32 -16.10 -5.40
CA TYR A 161 11.75 -15.18 -6.44
C TYR A 161 12.14 -13.81 -5.89
N PHE A 162 11.42 -13.29 -4.89
CA PHE A 162 11.81 -12.10 -4.14
C PHE A 162 13.14 -12.28 -3.44
N HIS A 163 13.35 -13.41 -2.76
CA HIS A 163 14.60 -13.72 -2.07
C HIS A 163 15.79 -13.82 -3.04
N ILE A 164 15.61 -14.47 -4.19
CA ILE A 164 16.62 -14.55 -5.25
C ILE A 164 17.00 -13.15 -5.73
N ARG A 165 16.01 -12.28 -6.01
CA ARG A 165 16.28 -10.90 -6.46
C ARG A 165 16.99 -10.08 -5.39
N ARG A 166 16.64 -10.25 -4.12
CA ARG A 166 17.36 -9.65 -3.00
C ARG A 166 18.82 -10.10 -2.97
N HIS A 167 19.08 -11.41 -3.13
CA HIS A 167 20.45 -11.93 -3.17
C HIS A 167 21.25 -11.39 -4.35
N VAL A 168 20.67 -11.37 -5.55
CA VAL A 168 21.30 -10.80 -6.76
C VAL A 168 21.64 -9.32 -6.55
N PHE A 169 20.71 -8.53 -5.99
CA PHE A 169 20.96 -7.12 -5.69
C PHE A 169 22.13 -6.94 -4.73
N ILE A 170 22.17 -7.71 -3.63
CA ILE A 170 23.23 -7.65 -2.62
C ILE A 170 24.58 -8.04 -3.20
N SER A 171 24.64 -9.05 -4.09
CA SER A 171 25.91 -9.54 -4.64
C SER A 171 26.43 -8.74 -5.84
N THR A 172 25.56 -8.07 -6.60
CA THR A 172 25.95 -7.43 -7.87
C THR A 172 25.78 -5.92 -7.90
N VAL A 173 24.72 -5.37 -7.29
CA VAL A 173 24.38 -3.94 -7.38
C VAL A 173 24.84 -3.16 -6.16
N ALA A 174 24.63 -3.71 -4.96
CA ALA A 174 25.08 -3.06 -3.72
C ALA A 174 26.59 -2.74 -3.69
N PRO A 175 27.50 -3.61 -4.21
CA PRO A 175 28.93 -3.31 -4.27
C PRO A 175 29.28 -2.05 -5.07
N ILE A 176 28.48 -1.70 -6.09
CA ILE A 176 28.69 -0.53 -6.95
C ILE A 176 28.59 0.79 -6.16
N PHE A 177 27.83 0.79 -5.05
CA PHE A 177 27.77 1.94 -4.15
C PHE A 177 29.14 2.27 -3.55
N TYR A 178 29.88 1.26 -3.12
CA TYR A 178 31.16 1.42 -2.43
C TYR A 178 32.28 1.92 -3.36
N SER A 179 32.11 1.78 -4.68
CA SER A 179 33.02 2.36 -5.67
C SER A 179 32.74 3.84 -5.97
N CYS A 180 31.76 4.45 -5.32
CA CYS A 180 31.40 5.86 -5.53
C CYS A 180 32.06 6.78 -4.49
N PRO A 181 32.40 8.03 -4.84
CA PRO A 181 32.78 9.06 -3.86
C PRO A 181 31.71 9.36 -2.80
N CYS A 182 30.47 8.91 -2.97
CA CYS A 182 29.43 8.96 -1.93
C CYS A 182 29.68 7.95 -0.80
N SER A 183 30.59 6.98 -0.96
CA SER A 183 30.86 5.92 0.01
C SER A 183 31.28 6.41 1.41
N PRO A 184 32.06 7.49 1.60
CA PRO A 184 32.38 8.03 2.92
C PRO A 184 31.14 8.44 3.75
N LEU A 185 29.96 8.60 3.14
CA LEU A 185 28.70 8.80 3.87
C LEU A 185 28.32 7.59 4.76
N LEU A 186 28.98 6.44 4.56
CA LEU A 186 28.91 5.25 5.42
C LEU A 186 29.84 5.29 6.64
N GLU A 187 30.67 6.31 6.86
CA GLU A 187 31.48 6.39 8.08
C GLU A 187 30.57 6.32 9.32
N GLY A 188 30.61 5.17 10.01
CA GLY A 188 29.76 4.83 11.15
C GLY A 188 28.54 3.93 10.87
N HIS A 189 28.33 3.44 9.64
CA HIS A 189 27.21 2.59 9.24
C HIS A 189 27.69 1.25 8.67
N TRP A 190 27.10 0.14 9.10
CA TRP A 190 27.52 -1.22 8.72
C TRP A 190 26.90 -1.68 7.39
N ALA A 191 25.74 -1.12 7.01
CA ALA A 191 25.06 -1.44 5.77
C ALA A 191 24.38 -0.24 5.09
N LEU A 192 24.03 -0.40 3.80
CA LEU A 192 23.36 0.65 3.00
C LEU A 192 22.04 1.14 3.61
N TRP A 193 21.31 0.25 4.27
CA TRP A 193 20.03 0.56 4.92
C TRP A 193 20.20 1.31 6.25
N ASP A 194 21.41 1.40 6.81
CA ASP A 194 21.69 2.15 8.05
C ASP A 194 21.96 3.63 7.79
N ILE A 195 22.22 4.03 6.54
CA ILE A 195 22.54 5.43 6.20
C ILE A 195 21.35 6.32 6.51
N ASP A 196 21.55 7.36 7.33
CA ASP A 196 20.52 8.35 7.65
C ASP A 196 19.86 8.89 6.36
N ASN A 197 18.54 9.05 6.40
CA ASN A 197 17.77 9.65 5.31
C ASN A 197 18.21 11.08 5.02
N ARG A 198 18.70 11.83 6.02
CA ARG A 198 19.22 13.20 5.82
C ARG A 198 20.47 13.22 4.95
N LYS A 199 21.32 12.18 5.04
CA LYS A 199 22.53 12.05 4.20
C LYS A 199 22.22 11.60 2.77
N ALA A 200 20.95 11.31 2.43
CA ALA A 200 20.56 10.90 1.08
C ALA A 200 20.49 12.09 0.09
N GLU A 201 20.34 13.32 0.59
CA GLU A 201 20.35 14.54 -0.22
C GLU A 201 21.72 14.76 -0.89
N ASP A 202 22.80 14.44 -0.17
CA ASP A 202 24.20 14.58 -0.63
C ASP A 202 24.64 13.47 -1.60
N MET A 203 23.79 12.47 -1.88
CA MET A 203 24.14 11.36 -2.78
C MET A 203 23.99 11.72 -4.25
N CYS A 204 24.91 11.21 -5.08
CA CYS A 204 24.70 11.19 -6.52
C CYS A 204 23.45 10.34 -6.88
N ASN A 205 22.88 10.57 -8.06
CA ASN A 205 21.64 9.92 -8.48
C ASN A 205 21.72 8.38 -8.43
N ARG A 206 22.85 7.81 -8.86
CA ARG A 206 23.09 6.37 -8.81
C ARG A 206 23.02 5.82 -7.38
N CYS A 207 23.74 6.44 -6.44
CA CYS A 207 23.80 6.01 -5.05
C CYS A 207 22.46 6.16 -4.33
N PHE A 208 21.71 7.22 -4.61
CA PHE A 208 20.36 7.40 -4.10
C PHE A 208 19.46 6.21 -4.47
N TRP A 209 19.41 5.83 -5.75
CA TRP A 209 18.57 4.73 -6.21
C TRP A 209 19.03 3.36 -5.73
N ILE A 210 20.35 3.13 -5.62
CA ILE A 210 20.86 1.90 -5.00
C ILE A 210 20.39 1.81 -3.54
N LYS A 211 20.50 2.91 -2.77
CA LYS A 211 20.00 2.95 -1.39
C LYS A 211 18.48 2.70 -1.34
N GLU A 212 17.72 3.30 -2.24
CA GLU A 212 16.26 3.16 -2.25
C GLU A 212 15.81 1.72 -2.52
N VAL A 213 16.40 1.07 -3.53
CA VAL A 213 16.15 -0.35 -3.81
C VAL A 213 16.57 -1.23 -2.63
N SER A 214 17.71 -0.91 -2.00
CA SER A 214 18.18 -1.62 -0.82
C SER A 214 17.19 -1.53 0.35
N LEU A 215 16.59 -0.37 0.58
CA LEU A 215 15.60 -0.17 1.63
C LEU A 215 14.29 -0.90 1.31
N PHE A 216 13.85 -0.90 0.05
CA PHE A 216 12.69 -1.68 -0.36
C PHE A 216 12.90 -3.18 -0.10
N LEU A 217 14.01 -3.75 -0.57
CA LEU A 217 14.31 -5.18 -0.39
C LEU A 217 14.50 -5.58 1.09
N HIS A 218 14.90 -4.63 1.94
CA HIS A 218 15.07 -4.84 3.37
C HIS A 218 13.74 -4.76 4.13
N ASP A 219 12.92 -3.74 3.87
CA ASP A 219 11.78 -3.37 4.71
C ASP A 219 10.41 -3.76 4.15
N PHE A 220 10.32 -4.13 2.88
CA PHE A 220 9.05 -4.43 2.23
C PHE A 220 8.43 -5.70 2.81
N LYS A 221 7.12 -5.63 3.06
CA LYS A 221 6.29 -6.72 3.58
C LYS A 221 5.12 -6.91 2.62
N ALA A 222 4.78 -8.14 2.31
CA ALA A 222 3.90 -8.43 1.17
C ALA A 222 2.82 -9.50 1.39
N SER A 223 2.76 -10.09 2.59
CA SER A 223 1.76 -11.12 2.92
C SER A 223 0.77 -10.62 3.94
N THR A 224 -0.52 -10.77 3.70
CA THR A 224 -1.56 -10.27 4.62
C THR A 224 -1.89 -11.21 5.77
N GLY A 225 -1.51 -12.50 5.71
CA GLY A 225 -1.90 -13.49 6.74
C GLY A 225 -3.43 -13.65 6.94
N HIS A 226 -4.24 -13.09 6.04
CA HIS A 226 -5.70 -12.99 6.11
C HIS A 226 -6.35 -13.87 5.02
N PRO A 227 -7.66 -14.21 5.10
CA PRO A 227 -8.24 -15.29 4.32
C PRO A 227 -8.08 -15.11 2.80
N ASN A 228 -7.98 -16.25 2.12
CA ASN A 228 -7.68 -16.39 0.70
C ASN A 228 -8.47 -15.38 -0.17
N PHE A 229 -7.75 -14.43 -0.78
CA PHE A 229 -8.28 -13.40 -1.71
C PHE A 229 -9.06 -13.97 -2.91
N GLU A 230 -8.92 -15.27 -3.18
CA GLU A 230 -9.73 -15.98 -4.17
C GLU A 230 -11.21 -16.03 -3.80
N THR A 231 -11.53 -15.90 -2.52
CA THR A 231 -12.91 -15.77 -2.05
C THR A 231 -13.49 -14.39 -2.31
N TRP A 232 -12.77 -13.45 -2.92
CA TRP A 232 -13.27 -12.11 -3.24
C TRP A 232 -13.92 -12.00 -4.62
N ARG A 233 -14.06 -13.12 -5.34
CA ARG A 233 -14.88 -13.20 -6.55
C ARG A 233 -16.37 -13.25 -6.20
#